data_AF-A0A7X7MQ19-F1
#
_entry.id   AF-A0A7X7MQ19-F1
#
_cell.length_a   1.000
_cell.length_b   1.000
_cell.length_c   1.000
_cell.angle_alpha   90.00
_cell.angle_beta   90.00
_cell.angle_gamma   90.00
#
_symmetry.space_group_name_H-M   'P 1'
#
loop_
_entity.id
_entity.type
_entity.pdbx_description
1 polymer ?
#
loop_
_entity_poly.entity_id
_entity_poly.type
_entity_poly.pdbx_seq_one_letter_code
_entity_poly.pdbx_strand_id
1 'polypeptide(L)'
;LLRARLGGTNDLAVAEGAAFDALGERCTVGALTGTGTLSNGVIAVVGTLDPGTNGAPAGAAMTVQHLALTGGAVLACPWSTNSLGQITCDSVAVTGSLTVEGPGCFDLGSTEAAPIPMPFSLTVMTYGSFSGSFAGWKAVNTGLPEGKATTTLVETAAGRVTLHVRYSGTLLLVQ
;
A
#
# COMPACT_ATOMS: atom_id res chain seq x y z
N LEU A 1 -18.73 -25.80 -0.66
CA LEU A 1 -17.79 -24.76 -1.13
C LEU A 1 -18.29 -24.27 -2.48
N LEU A 2 -18.90 -23.08 -2.52
CA LEU A 2 -19.21 -22.40 -3.77
C LEU A 2 -17.88 -22.00 -4.42
N ARG A 3 -17.55 -22.54 -5.59
CA ARG A 3 -16.39 -22.12 -6.41
C ARG A 3 -16.93 -21.22 -7.52
N ALA A 4 -16.97 -19.92 -7.27
CA ALA A 4 -17.36 -18.93 -8.27
C ALA A 4 -16.08 -18.35 -8.91
N ARG A 5 -16.07 -18.26 -10.25
CA ARG A 5 -14.98 -17.63 -11.01
C ARG A 5 -15.29 -16.14 -11.15
N LEU A 6 -14.46 -15.28 -10.56
CA LEU A 6 -14.53 -13.83 -10.73
C LEU A 6 -13.38 -13.41 -11.66
N GLY A 7 -13.70 -13.13 -12.93
CA GLY A 7 -12.73 -12.57 -13.90
C GLY A 7 -12.39 -11.11 -13.60
N GLY A 8 -13.30 -10.42 -12.90
CA GLY A 8 -13.06 -9.14 -12.24
C GLY A 8 -14.29 -8.68 -11.47
N THR A 9 -14.10 -7.74 -10.55
CA THR A 9 -15.19 -7.08 -9.79
C THR A 9 -14.83 -5.61 -9.58
N ASN A 10 -15.85 -4.78 -9.39
CA ASN A 10 -15.62 -3.39 -9.01
C ASN A 10 -14.98 -3.33 -7.62
N ASP A 11 -15.51 -4.09 -6.65
CA ASP A 11 -14.97 -4.14 -5.30
C ASP A 11 -14.90 -5.58 -4.79
N LEU A 12 -13.84 -5.91 -4.06
CA LEU A 12 -13.64 -7.18 -3.37
C LEU A 12 -13.35 -6.91 -1.89
N ALA A 13 -14.18 -7.47 -1.01
CA ALA A 13 -13.97 -7.47 0.42
C ALA A 13 -13.82 -8.91 0.91
N VAL A 14 -12.70 -9.24 1.54
CA VAL A 14 -12.47 -10.56 2.12
C VAL A 14 -12.39 -10.42 3.64
N ALA A 15 -13.46 -10.85 4.32
CA ALA A 15 -13.56 -10.75 5.77
C ALA A 15 -12.50 -11.61 6.50
N GLU A 16 -12.21 -11.26 7.74
CA GLU A 16 -11.35 -12.07 8.62
C GLU A 16 -11.85 -13.52 8.69
N GLY A 17 -10.94 -14.48 8.63
CA GLY A 17 -11.26 -15.92 8.61
C GLY A 17 -11.86 -16.43 7.29
N ALA A 18 -12.16 -15.55 6.33
CA ALA A 18 -12.54 -15.94 4.98
C ALA A 18 -11.31 -16.03 4.06
N ALA A 19 -11.48 -16.76 2.96
CA ALA A 19 -10.47 -16.89 1.92
C ALA A 19 -11.08 -16.66 0.53
N PHE A 20 -10.34 -15.96 -0.31
CA PHE A 20 -10.57 -15.86 -1.74
C PHE A 20 -9.51 -16.67 -2.49
N ASP A 21 -9.95 -17.55 -3.37
CA ASP A 21 -9.12 -18.40 -4.22
C ASP A 21 -9.30 -17.93 -5.67
N ALA A 22 -8.23 -17.43 -6.28
CA ALA A 22 -8.23 -16.94 -7.66
C ALA A 22 -8.06 -18.06 -8.71
N LEU A 23 -8.07 -19.33 -8.30
CA LEU A 23 -8.06 -20.54 -9.13
C LEU A 23 -6.89 -20.62 -10.15
N GLY A 24 -5.73 -20.08 -9.79
CA GLY A 24 -4.51 -19.98 -10.59
C GLY A 24 -4.51 -18.82 -11.59
N GLU A 25 -5.55 -18.00 -11.61
CA GLU A 25 -5.78 -16.97 -12.62
C GLU A 25 -5.43 -15.56 -12.12
N ARG A 26 -5.43 -14.59 -13.04
CA ARG A 26 -5.43 -13.17 -12.70
C ARG A 26 -6.86 -12.66 -12.50
N CYS A 27 -7.14 -12.09 -11.32
CA CYS A 27 -8.40 -11.46 -10.97
C CYS A 27 -8.19 -9.94 -10.82
N THR A 28 -8.84 -9.15 -11.68
CA THR A 28 -8.75 -7.69 -11.61
C THR A 28 -9.86 -7.13 -10.72
N VAL A 29 -9.50 -6.32 -9.73
CA VAL A 29 -10.43 -5.73 -8.76
C VAL A 29 -10.24 -4.22 -8.70
N GLY A 30 -11.34 -3.46 -8.58
CA GLY A 30 -11.26 -2.01 -8.32
C GLY A 30 -10.80 -1.74 -6.89
N ALA A 31 -11.69 -1.74 -5.90
CA ALA A 31 -11.30 -1.68 -4.50
C ALA A 31 -11.03 -3.08 -3.92
N LEU A 32 -10.03 -3.19 -3.05
CA LEU A 32 -9.72 -4.38 -2.27
C LEU A 32 -9.62 -4.00 -0.80
N THR A 33 -10.46 -4.61 0.03
CA THR A 33 -10.56 -4.39 1.47
C THR A 33 -10.62 -5.69 2.26
N GLY A 34 -10.36 -5.60 3.57
CA GLY A 34 -10.50 -6.71 4.50
C GLY A 34 -9.18 -7.40 4.84
N THR A 35 -9.24 -8.37 5.74
CA THR A 35 -8.07 -9.05 6.33
C THR A 35 -8.04 -10.55 6.04
N GLY A 36 -9.00 -11.05 5.27
CA GLY A 36 -9.01 -12.43 4.82
C GLY A 36 -7.87 -12.75 3.85
N THR A 37 -7.67 -14.04 3.58
CA THR A 37 -6.55 -14.51 2.75
C THR A 37 -6.92 -14.52 1.27
N LEU A 38 -6.07 -13.94 0.41
CA LEU A 38 -6.20 -14.03 -1.05
C LEU A 38 -5.10 -14.92 -1.62
N SER A 39 -5.47 -15.99 -2.32
CA SER A 39 -4.54 -17.07 -2.69
C SER A 39 -4.80 -17.68 -4.06
N ASN A 40 -3.85 -18.51 -4.51
CA ASN A 40 -3.90 -19.32 -5.71
C ASN A 40 -4.27 -18.49 -6.94
N GLY A 41 -3.40 -17.55 -7.31
CA GLY A 41 -3.57 -16.64 -8.45
C GLY A 41 -3.10 -15.23 -8.14
N VAL A 42 -3.27 -14.30 -9.09
CA VAL A 42 -2.82 -12.90 -9.00
C VAL A 42 -4.01 -11.99 -8.78
N ILE A 43 -3.98 -11.19 -7.71
CA ILE A 43 -4.95 -10.12 -7.50
C ILE A 43 -4.39 -8.83 -8.07
N ALA A 44 -5.05 -8.28 -9.09
CA ALA A 44 -4.65 -7.05 -9.75
C ALA A 44 -5.56 -5.90 -9.32
N VAL A 45 -5.02 -4.97 -8.54
CA VAL A 45 -5.80 -3.85 -7.98
C VAL A 45 -5.66 -2.64 -8.89
N VAL A 46 -6.80 -2.13 -9.38
CA VAL A 46 -6.89 -0.91 -10.21
C VAL A 46 -7.39 0.33 -9.45
N GLY A 47 -7.98 0.13 -8.28
CA GLY A 47 -8.49 1.18 -7.40
C GLY A 47 -7.79 1.19 -6.06
N THR A 48 -8.56 1.23 -4.96
CA THR A 48 -8.00 1.37 -3.61
C THR A 48 -7.74 0.02 -2.96
N LEU A 49 -6.50 -0.21 -2.51
CA LEU A 49 -6.12 -1.29 -1.62
C LEU A 49 -6.08 -0.75 -0.19
N ASP A 50 -7.00 -1.21 0.65
CA ASP A 50 -7.16 -0.79 2.04
C ASP A 50 -7.07 -2.00 2.99
N PRO A 51 -5.88 -2.26 3.58
CA PRO A 51 -5.67 -3.37 4.51
C PRO A 51 -6.36 -3.20 5.87
N GLY A 52 -6.72 -1.96 6.26
CA GLY A 52 -7.32 -1.64 7.55
C GLY A 52 -8.72 -1.06 7.45
N THR A 53 -9.52 -1.70 6.59
CA THR A 53 -10.92 -1.33 6.40
C THR A 53 -11.73 -1.36 7.71
N ASN A 54 -12.88 -0.67 7.71
CA ASN A 54 -13.84 -0.60 8.83
C ASN A 54 -13.30 0.02 10.13
N GLY A 55 -12.31 0.93 10.03
CA GLY A 55 -11.76 1.62 11.19
C GLY A 55 -10.88 0.72 12.06
N ALA A 56 -10.20 -0.26 11.45
CA ALA A 56 -9.20 -1.04 12.13
C ALA A 56 -8.14 -0.12 12.75
N PRO A 57 -7.62 -0.44 13.95
CA PRO A 57 -6.45 0.26 14.46
C PRO A 57 -5.29 0.14 13.49
N ALA A 58 -4.51 1.20 13.34
CA ALA A 58 -3.30 1.18 12.52
C ALA A 58 -2.39 0.01 12.89
N GLY A 59 -1.92 -0.72 11.88
CA GLY A 59 -1.19 -1.98 12.03
C GLY A 59 -1.97 -3.20 11.54
N ALA A 60 -3.13 -3.01 10.93
CA ALA A 60 -3.84 -4.07 10.24
C ALA A 60 -2.99 -4.62 9.08
N ALA A 61 -3.10 -5.92 8.82
CA ALA A 61 -2.36 -6.58 7.74
C ALA A 61 -3.32 -7.40 6.87
N MET A 62 -3.27 -7.16 5.56
CA MET A 62 -3.91 -8.01 4.57
C MET A 62 -2.88 -9.00 4.03
N THR A 63 -3.26 -10.28 3.90
CA THR A 63 -2.39 -11.30 3.31
C THR A 63 -2.83 -11.66 1.89
N VAL A 64 -1.93 -11.46 0.93
CA VAL A 64 -2.17 -11.76 -0.49
C VAL A 64 -1.02 -12.63 -1.00
N GLN A 65 -1.29 -13.70 -1.74
CA GLN A 65 -0.22 -14.54 -2.28
C GLN A 65 0.52 -13.84 -3.41
N HIS A 66 -0.19 -13.39 -4.44
CA HIS A 66 0.40 -12.65 -5.54
C HIS A 66 -0.41 -11.38 -5.81
N LEU A 67 0.27 -10.23 -5.77
CA LEU A 67 -0.34 -8.91 -5.90
C LEU A 67 0.24 -8.18 -7.10
N ALA A 68 -0.62 -7.63 -7.93
CA ALA A 68 -0.28 -6.68 -8.97
C ALA A 68 -0.92 -5.31 -8.67
N LEU A 69 -0.10 -4.28 -8.52
CA LEU A 69 -0.56 -2.90 -8.42
C LEU A 69 -0.57 -2.30 -9.83
N THR A 70 -1.75 -2.07 -10.39
CA THR A 70 -1.85 -1.50 -11.74
C THR A 70 -1.67 0.01 -11.72
N GLY A 71 -1.50 0.62 -12.89
CA GLY A 71 -1.52 2.08 -13.00
C GLY A 71 -2.81 2.68 -12.44
N GLY A 72 -2.68 3.69 -11.58
CA GLY A 72 -3.79 4.34 -10.88
C GLY A 72 -4.14 3.76 -9.51
N ALA A 73 -3.52 2.65 -9.09
CA ALA A 73 -3.79 2.05 -7.79
C ALA A 73 -3.47 3.01 -6.64
N VAL A 74 -4.29 2.96 -5.59
CA VAL A 74 -4.12 3.72 -4.35
C VAL A 74 -3.93 2.73 -3.21
N LEU A 75 -2.82 2.84 -2.49
CA LEU A 75 -2.61 2.09 -1.25
C LEU A 75 -2.98 2.98 -0.07
N ALA A 76 -4.06 2.65 0.63
CA ALA A 76 -4.38 3.30 1.90
C ALA A 76 -3.37 2.85 2.96
N CYS A 77 -2.67 3.82 3.52
CA CYS A 77 -1.60 3.65 4.49
C CYS A 77 -1.91 4.48 5.75
N PRO A 78 -3.09 4.34 6.39
CA PRO A 78 -3.32 4.99 7.66
C PRO A 78 -2.28 4.49 8.67
N TRP A 79 -1.80 5.42 9.48
CA TRP A 79 -0.68 5.18 10.36
C TRP A 79 -0.92 5.85 11.71
N SER A 80 -0.22 5.36 12.72
CA SER A 80 -0.19 5.94 14.05
C SER A 80 1.20 5.84 14.64
N THR A 81 1.44 6.60 15.70
CA THR A 81 2.66 6.49 16.51
C THR A 81 2.28 5.93 17.86
N ASN A 82 2.96 4.87 18.31
CA ASN A 82 2.73 4.33 19.65
C ASN A 82 3.38 5.22 20.73
N SER A 83 3.17 4.90 22.01
CA SER A 83 3.73 5.65 23.14
C SER A 83 5.26 5.72 23.19
N LEU A 84 5.94 4.90 22.38
CA LEU A 84 7.40 4.86 22.27
C LEU A 84 7.93 5.63 21.03
N GLY A 85 7.05 6.32 20.30
CA GLY A 85 7.44 7.03 19.09
C GLY A 85 7.59 6.15 17.84
N GLN A 86 7.17 4.88 17.91
CA GLN A 86 7.27 3.96 16.78
C GLN A 86 6.06 4.10 15.85
N ILE A 87 6.33 4.27 14.56
CA ILE A 87 5.30 4.35 13.52
C ILE A 87 4.78 2.94 13.23
N THR A 88 3.46 2.79 13.25
CA THR A 88 2.75 1.60 12.79
C THR A 88 1.80 2.02 11.67
N CYS A 89 1.74 1.23 10.60
CA CYS A 89 0.94 1.50 9.42
C CYS A 89 0.21 0.22 9.02
N ASP A 90 -0.98 0.37 8.46
CA ASP A 90 -1.63 -0.73 7.79
C ASP A 90 -0.79 -1.20 6.60
N SER A 91 -0.67 -2.51 6.44
CA SER A 91 0.30 -3.09 5.52
C SER A 91 -0.24 -4.29 4.76
N VAL A 92 0.42 -4.62 3.65
CA VAL A 92 0.10 -5.80 2.85
C VAL A 92 1.24 -6.81 2.95
N ALA A 93 0.93 -7.99 3.47
CA ALA A 93 1.83 -9.13 3.46
C ALA A 93 1.67 -9.91 2.15
N VAL A 94 2.52 -9.60 1.16
CA VAL A 94 2.58 -10.38 -0.09
C VAL A 94 3.48 -11.60 0.13
N THR A 95 2.91 -12.80 0.19
CA THR A 95 3.71 -14.00 0.54
C THR A 95 4.47 -14.57 -0.66
N GLY A 96 3.99 -14.32 -1.87
CA GLY A 96 4.61 -14.67 -3.14
C GLY A 96 5.14 -13.43 -3.86
N SER A 97 4.58 -13.10 -5.02
CA SER A 97 5.11 -12.07 -5.91
C SER A 97 4.34 -10.75 -5.81
N LEU A 98 5.07 -9.65 -5.67
CA LEU A 98 4.59 -8.28 -5.84
C LEU A 98 5.05 -7.73 -7.20
N THR A 99 4.11 -7.28 -8.02
CA THR A 99 4.38 -6.63 -9.31
C THR A 99 3.79 -5.23 -9.32
N VAL A 100 4.60 -4.22 -9.69
CA VAL A 100 4.13 -2.84 -9.88
C VAL A 100 4.13 -2.52 -11.37
N GLU A 101 2.94 -2.33 -11.93
CA GLU A 101 2.73 -2.24 -13.38
C GLU A 101 2.59 -0.80 -13.87
N GLY A 102 2.47 0.19 -12.98
CA GLY A 102 2.34 1.59 -13.34
C GLY A 102 2.40 2.53 -12.13
N PRO A 103 2.30 3.85 -12.35
CA PRO A 103 2.29 4.85 -11.28
C PRO A 103 1.01 4.76 -10.44
N GLY A 104 1.09 5.15 -9.17
CA GLY A 104 -0.02 5.12 -8.22
C GLY A 104 0.19 6.07 -7.05
N CYS A 105 -0.58 5.88 -5.97
CA CYS A 105 -0.50 6.73 -4.78
C CYS A 105 -0.40 5.92 -3.49
N PHE A 106 0.38 6.42 -2.54
CA PHE A 106 0.31 6.06 -1.12
C PHE A 106 -0.54 7.12 -0.42
N ASP A 107 -1.71 6.75 0.07
CA ASP A 107 -2.60 7.65 0.80
C ASP A 107 -2.31 7.56 2.30
N LEU A 108 -1.74 8.62 2.87
CA LEU A 108 -1.34 8.64 4.29
C LEU A 108 -2.46 9.08 5.23
N GLY A 109 -3.65 9.43 4.70
CA GLY A 109 -4.82 9.82 5.49
C GLY A 109 -4.63 11.01 6.44
N SER A 110 -3.57 11.79 6.26
CA SER A 110 -3.17 12.89 7.15
C SER A 110 -3.77 14.22 6.68
N THR A 111 -3.93 15.16 7.59
CA THR A 111 -4.57 16.47 7.35
C THR A 111 -3.68 17.60 7.81
N GLU A 112 -3.95 18.85 7.40
CA GLU A 112 -3.15 20.00 7.85
C GLU A 112 -3.15 20.20 9.38
N ALA A 113 -4.22 19.79 10.06
CA ALA A 113 -4.31 19.83 11.51
C ALA A 113 -3.43 18.75 12.19
N ALA A 114 -3.10 17.68 11.47
CA ALA A 114 -2.30 16.55 11.93
C ALA A 114 -1.42 16.01 10.79
N PRO A 115 -0.38 16.76 10.38
CA PRO A 115 0.48 16.37 9.27
C PRO A 115 1.41 15.22 9.66
N ILE A 116 1.96 14.54 8.65
CA ILE A 116 3.07 13.60 8.88
C ILE A 116 4.28 14.32 9.49
N PRO A 117 5.02 13.68 10.42
CA PRO A 117 6.29 14.21 10.89
C PRO A 117 7.33 14.13 9.76
N MET A 118 8.24 15.09 9.70
CA MET A 118 9.27 15.15 8.66
C MET A 118 10.68 15.02 9.25
N PRO A 119 11.55 14.16 8.67
CA PRO A 119 11.29 13.23 7.57
C PRO A 119 10.38 12.07 7.99
N PHE A 120 9.64 11.51 7.03
CA PHE A 120 8.70 10.42 7.28
C PHE A 120 9.15 9.11 6.63
N SER A 121 8.94 7.99 7.32
CA SER A 121 9.25 6.66 6.81
C SER A 121 8.31 5.62 7.38
N LEU A 122 7.83 4.70 6.54
CA LEU A 122 7.08 3.52 6.98
C LEU A 122 7.23 2.36 6.00
N THR A 123 7.06 1.13 6.49
CA THR A 123 6.99 -0.07 5.63
C THR A 123 5.53 -0.35 5.31
N VAL A 124 5.17 -0.27 4.02
CA VAL A 124 3.78 -0.47 3.55
C VAL A 124 3.48 -1.92 3.16
N MET A 125 4.50 -2.68 2.77
CA MET A 125 4.31 -4.04 2.26
C MET A 125 5.53 -4.91 2.55
N THR A 126 5.30 -6.21 2.64
CA THR A 126 6.33 -7.23 2.47
C THR A 126 6.08 -8.03 1.20
N TYR A 127 7.12 -8.63 0.62
CA TYR A 127 7.02 -9.48 -0.56
C TYR A 127 7.99 -10.66 -0.51
N GLY A 128 7.63 -11.77 -1.15
CA GLY A 128 8.54 -12.88 -1.42
C GLY A 128 9.46 -12.61 -2.62
N SER A 129 8.89 -12.16 -3.73
CA SER A 129 9.62 -11.67 -4.91
C SER A 129 9.03 -10.36 -5.42
N PHE A 130 9.85 -9.53 -6.05
CA PHE A 130 9.46 -8.21 -6.54
C PHE A 130 9.81 -8.04 -8.01
N SER A 131 8.91 -7.41 -8.77
CA SER A 131 9.16 -6.96 -10.13
C SER A 131 8.44 -5.63 -10.44
N GLY A 132 8.94 -4.90 -11.43
CA GLY A 132 8.43 -3.57 -11.78
C GLY A 132 9.12 -2.44 -11.03
N SER A 133 8.45 -1.30 -10.90
CA SER A 133 9.01 -0.10 -10.27
C SER A 133 7.92 0.80 -9.69
N PHE A 134 8.19 1.40 -8.53
CA PHE A 134 7.38 2.47 -7.95
C PHE A 134 7.69 3.86 -8.54
N ALA A 135 8.36 3.93 -9.69
CA ALA A 135 8.56 5.20 -10.40
C ALA A 135 7.23 5.89 -10.70
N GLY A 136 7.14 7.18 -10.36
CA GLY A 136 5.92 7.98 -10.53
C GLY A 136 4.88 7.82 -9.42
N TRP A 137 5.12 6.94 -8.42
CA TRP A 137 4.28 6.89 -7.23
C TRP A 137 4.48 8.11 -6.35
N LYS A 138 3.38 8.56 -5.72
CA LYS A 138 3.36 9.75 -4.87
C LYS A 138 2.74 9.45 -3.51
N ALA A 139 3.29 10.04 -2.45
CA ALA A 139 2.56 10.18 -1.20
C ALA A 139 1.53 11.31 -1.33
N VAL A 140 0.26 11.01 -1.03
CA VAL A 140 -0.86 11.96 -1.02
C VAL A 140 -1.45 12.04 0.39
N ASN A 141 -2.27 13.06 0.64
CA ASN A 141 -2.88 13.32 1.94
C ASN A 141 -1.83 13.30 3.07
N THR A 142 -0.72 14.01 2.85
CA THR A 142 0.39 14.11 3.81
C THR A 142 0.10 15.11 4.94
N GLY A 143 -0.90 15.98 4.75
CA GLY A 143 -1.20 17.11 5.62
C GLY A 143 -0.15 18.23 5.59
N LEU A 144 0.91 18.10 4.80
CA LEU A 144 1.93 19.15 4.71
C LEU A 144 1.37 20.38 3.98
N PRO A 145 1.70 21.61 4.43
CA PRO A 145 1.17 22.83 3.82
C PRO A 145 1.47 22.92 2.32
N GLU A 146 0.52 23.50 1.57
CA GLU A 146 0.73 23.83 0.16
C GLU A 146 2.01 24.65 -0.05
N GLY A 147 2.79 24.32 -1.08
CA GLY A 147 4.07 24.97 -1.39
C GLY A 147 5.31 24.36 -0.72
N LYS A 148 5.16 23.41 0.22
CA LYS A 148 6.30 22.59 0.66
C LYS A 148 6.61 21.51 -0.37
N ALA A 149 7.72 21.68 -1.09
CA ALA A 149 8.18 20.67 -2.03
C ALA A 149 8.61 19.40 -1.27
N THR A 150 8.08 18.24 -1.67
CA THR A 150 8.41 16.94 -1.08
C THR A 150 8.72 15.91 -2.15
N THR A 151 9.65 15.00 -1.84
CA THR A 151 10.01 13.87 -2.68
C THR A 151 9.49 12.60 -2.03
N THR A 152 8.78 11.80 -2.82
CA THR A 152 8.44 10.40 -2.50
C THR A 152 9.57 9.51 -2.99
N LEU A 153 10.18 8.75 -2.09
CA LEU A 153 11.17 7.73 -2.40
C LEU A 153 10.65 6.39 -1.91
N VAL A 154 10.74 5.37 -2.74
CA VAL A 154 10.35 4.00 -2.37
C VAL A 154 11.57 3.11 -2.47
N GLU A 155 11.88 2.42 -1.37
CA GLU A 155 12.91 1.40 -1.30
C GLU A 155 12.27 0.02 -1.35
N THR A 156 12.75 -0.83 -2.27
CA THR A 156 12.36 -2.23 -2.39
C THR A 156 13.56 -3.12 -2.10
N ALA A 157 13.80 -3.39 -0.82
CA ALA A 157 14.94 -4.16 -0.35
C ALA A 157 14.54 -5.14 0.75
N ALA A 158 15.27 -6.25 0.86
CA ALA A 158 15.10 -7.25 1.91
C ALA A 158 13.64 -7.76 2.09
N GLY A 159 12.89 -7.89 0.97
CA GLY A 159 11.51 -8.36 1.01
C GLY A 159 10.51 -7.34 1.54
N ARG A 160 10.85 -6.04 1.54
CA ARG A 160 10.03 -4.95 2.07
C ARG A 160 9.92 -3.80 1.09
N VAL A 161 8.74 -3.18 1.06
CA VAL A 161 8.51 -1.88 0.41
C VAL A 161 8.46 -0.82 1.51
N THR A 162 9.46 0.05 1.54
CA THR A 162 9.54 1.17 2.48
C THR A 162 9.31 2.48 1.74
N LEU A 163 8.29 3.22 2.19
CA LEU A 163 7.99 4.56 1.74
C LEU A 163 8.79 5.56 2.57
N HIS A 164 9.45 6.50 1.90
CA HIS A 164 10.04 7.68 2.51
C HIS A 164 9.44 8.95 1.91
N VAL A 165 9.08 9.90 2.78
CA VAL A 165 8.71 11.26 2.38
C VAL A 165 9.75 12.21 2.96
N ARG A 166 10.39 12.99 2.09
CA ARG A 166 11.45 13.95 2.45
C ARG A 166 11.12 15.32 1.87
N TYR A 167 11.60 16.39 2.49
CA TYR A 167 11.58 17.70 1.84
C TYR A 167 12.46 17.66 0.58
N SER A 168 11.95 18.24 -0.50
CA SER A 168 12.74 18.50 -1.69
C SER A 168 13.46 19.82 -1.52
N GLY A 169 14.77 19.83 -1.71
CA GLY A 169 15.56 21.05 -1.66
C GLY A 169 16.93 20.81 -2.28
N THR A 170 17.52 21.87 -2.82
CA THR A 170 18.90 21.90 -3.28
C THR A 170 19.81 22.06 -2.08
N LEU A 171 20.76 21.13 -1.86
CA LEU A 171 21.89 21.39 -0.97
C LEU A 171 22.78 22.46 -1.62
N LEU A 172 22.78 23.67 -1.08
CA LEU A 172 23.82 24.66 -1.36
C LEU A 172 25.02 24.35 -0.47
N LEU A 173 26.06 23.70 -1.02
CA LEU A 173 27.38 23.74 -0.39
C LEU A 173 27.94 25.15 -0.58
N VAL A 174 28.06 25.89 0.50
CA VAL A 174 28.85 27.12 0.55
C VAL A 174 30.27 26.68 0.90
N GLN A 175 31.22 26.92 -0.01
CA GLN A 175 32.66 26.75 0.24
C GLN A 175 33.21 27.92 1.02
#